data_AF-A0A7L4J8N8-F1
#
_entry.id   AF-A0A7L4J8N8-F1
#
_cell.length_a   1.000
_cell.length_b   1.000
_cell.length_c   1.000
_cell.angle_alpha   90.00
_cell.angle_beta   90.00
_cell.angle_gamma   90.00
#
_symmetry.space_group_name_H-M   'P 1'
#
loop_
_entity.id
_entity.type
_entity.pdbx_description
1 polymer ?
#
loop_
_entity_poly.entity_id
_entity_poly.type
_entity_poly.pdbx_seq_one_letter_code
_entity_poly.pdbx_strand_id
1 'polypeptide(L)'
;SQELNKRLTVHVSSFLNHLCNLMCPLLAGQPGATTAFSCHHSTSGLRLHVKSELSGLPFYWDFHCCPAPLEMVFRHLVRPLIQMNLALQCQVQELISLLLQKDAEIEDYRESGATLSRDRLRTKPFREETFQQNFMAEVRSGAS
;
A
#
# COMPACT_ATOMS: atom_id res chain seq x y z
N SER A 1 19.46 -20.81 13.41
CA SER A 1 20.51 -19.85 13.02
C SER A 1 21.88 -20.51 12.89
N GLN A 2 22.31 -21.35 13.84
CA GLN A 2 23.62 -22.04 13.80
C GLN A 2 23.80 -22.98 12.59
N GLU A 3 22.74 -23.62 12.11
CA GLU A 3 22.82 -24.49 10.93
C GLU A 3 23.18 -23.73 9.63
N LEU A 4 22.61 -22.54 9.46
CA LEU A 4 22.83 -21.67 8.29
C LEU A 4 24.08 -20.79 8.44
N ASN A 5 24.46 -20.46 9.68
CA ASN A 5 25.61 -19.61 9.99
C ASN A 5 26.49 -20.31 11.04
N LYS A 6 27.22 -21.35 10.61
CA LYS A 6 27.97 -22.28 11.50
C LYS A 6 29.00 -21.63 12.42
N ARG A 7 29.44 -20.41 12.11
CA ARG A 7 30.44 -19.65 12.88
C ARG A 7 29.82 -18.54 13.74
N LEU A 8 28.50 -18.38 13.69
CA LEU A 8 27.81 -17.27 14.33
C LEU A 8 27.52 -17.59 15.81
N THR A 9 28.25 -16.93 16.70
CA THR A 9 28.02 -16.92 18.15
C THR A 9 27.49 -15.56 18.55
N VAL A 10 26.16 -15.38 18.47
CA VAL A 10 25.48 -14.12 18.80
C VAL A 10 24.25 -14.38 19.64
N HIS A 11 23.89 -13.40 20.47
CA HIS A 11 22.64 -13.43 21.21
C HIS A 11 21.44 -13.33 20.24
N VAL A 12 20.31 -13.98 20.60
CA VAL A 12 19.11 -14.03 19.76
C VAL A 12 18.58 -12.62 19.46
N SER A 13 18.65 -11.68 20.41
CA SER A 13 18.22 -10.30 20.18
C SER A 13 19.06 -9.59 19.12
N SER A 14 20.39 -9.75 19.11
CA SER A 14 21.26 -9.17 18.10
C SER A 14 20.97 -9.73 16.70
N PHE A 15 20.64 -11.02 16.64
CA PHE A 15 20.22 -11.69 15.42
C PHE A 15 18.89 -11.13 14.89
N LEU A 16 17.87 -11.01 15.75
CA LEU A 16 16.57 -10.45 15.40
C LEU A 16 16.67 -8.98 14.98
N ASN A 17 17.48 -8.19 15.70
CA ASN A 17 17.75 -6.79 15.34
C ASN A 17 18.38 -6.69 13.95
N HIS A 18 19.31 -7.58 13.61
CA HIS A 18 19.88 -7.62 12.26
C HIS A 18 18.80 -7.93 11.21
N LEU A 19 17.95 -8.94 11.45
CA LEU A 19 16.83 -9.22 10.54
C LEU A 19 15.88 -8.03 10.38
N CYS A 20 15.55 -7.31 11.45
CA CYS A 20 14.75 -6.09 11.38
C CYS A 20 15.44 -5.01 10.53
N ASN A 21 16.74 -4.79 10.75
CA ASN A 21 17.52 -3.81 9.98
C ASN A 21 17.64 -4.16 8.48
N LEU A 22 17.56 -5.45 8.14
CA LEU A 22 17.51 -5.90 6.74
C LEU A 22 16.11 -5.73 6.14
N MET A 23 15.06 -6.12 6.88
CA MET A 23 13.70 -6.20 6.33
C MET A 23 12.97 -4.86 6.33
N CYS A 24 13.14 -4.01 7.34
CA CYS A 24 12.38 -2.76 7.46
C CYS A 24 12.64 -1.80 6.28
N PRO A 25 13.89 -1.51 5.87
CA PRO A 25 14.14 -0.67 4.69
C PRO A 25 13.60 -1.29 3.40
N LEU A 26 13.77 -2.61 3.23
CA LEU A 26 13.25 -3.33 2.09
C LEU A 26 11.73 -3.20 1.96
N LEU A 27 11.00 -3.43 3.05
CA LEU A 27 9.54 -3.32 3.09
C LEU A 27 9.05 -1.87 2.90
N ALA A 28 9.90 -0.89 3.22
CA ALA A 28 9.67 0.53 2.92
C ALA A 28 10.04 0.92 1.46
N GLY A 29 10.45 -0.04 0.61
CA GLY A 29 10.83 0.22 -0.78
C GLY A 29 12.26 0.75 -0.96
N GLN A 30 13.13 0.60 0.05
CA GLN A 30 14.52 1.02 0.05
C GLN A 30 15.45 -0.20 0.19
N PRO A 31 15.65 -0.99 -0.89
CA PRO A 31 16.49 -2.18 -0.83
C PRO A 31 17.96 -1.82 -0.62
N GLY A 32 18.64 -2.56 0.27
CA GLY A 32 20.10 -2.49 0.39
C GLY A 32 20.79 -3.21 -0.77
N ALA A 33 21.93 -2.69 -1.23
CA ALA A 33 22.68 -3.26 -2.36
C ALA A 33 23.21 -4.69 -2.10
N THR A 34 23.32 -5.09 -0.83
CA THR A 34 23.94 -6.37 -0.41
C THR A 34 22.94 -7.46 -0.05
N THR A 35 21.63 -7.19 -0.13
CA THR A 35 20.57 -8.16 0.20
C THR A 35 20.00 -8.82 -1.04
N ALA A 36 20.03 -10.15 -1.08
CA ALA A 36 19.40 -10.95 -2.12
C ALA A 36 18.34 -11.88 -1.51
N PHE A 37 17.23 -12.01 -2.23
CA PHE A 37 16.10 -12.85 -1.83
C PHE A 37 15.86 -13.93 -2.88
N SER A 38 15.59 -15.15 -2.43
CA SER A 38 15.03 -16.20 -3.29
C SER A 38 13.86 -16.88 -2.61
N CYS A 39 12.96 -17.41 -3.41
CA CYS A 39 11.71 -17.98 -2.93
C CYS A 39 11.53 -19.38 -3.50
N HIS A 40 11.20 -20.33 -2.62
CA HIS A 40 10.91 -21.71 -2.98
C HIS A 40 9.53 -22.08 -2.48
N HIS A 41 8.62 -22.31 -3.42
CA HIS A 41 7.28 -22.77 -3.12
C HIS A 41 7.22 -24.30 -3.19
N SER A 42 6.52 -24.91 -2.23
CA SER A 42 6.32 -26.36 -2.13
C SER A 42 4.91 -26.66 -1.66
N THR A 43 4.49 -27.93 -1.74
CA THR A 43 3.16 -28.35 -1.27
C THR A 43 2.94 -28.14 0.22
N SER A 44 4.01 -28.08 1.02
CA SER A 44 3.96 -27.88 2.47
C SER A 44 4.06 -26.41 2.90
N GLY A 45 4.30 -25.49 1.95
CA GLY A 45 4.40 -24.05 2.23
C GLY A 45 5.46 -23.32 1.41
N LEU A 46 5.85 -22.16 1.91
CA LEU A 46 6.76 -21.23 1.26
C LEU A 46 8.05 -21.12 2.08
N ARG A 47 9.20 -21.26 1.42
CA ARG A 47 10.50 -20.92 2.00
C ARG A 47 11.04 -19.66 1.33
N LEU A 48 11.24 -18.61 2.12
CA LEU A 48 11.90 -17.38 1.68
C LEU A 48 13.33 -17.36 2.21
N HIS A 49 14.29 -17.48 1.31
CA HIS A 49 15.72 -17.42 1.61
C HIS A 49 16.22 -15.98 1.48
N VAL A 50 17.01 -15.55 2.46
CA VAL A 50 17.65 -14.25 2.54
C VAL A 50 19.15 -14.46 2.62
N LYS A 51 19.87 -13.84 1.69
CA LYS A 51 21.32 -13.72 1.71
C LYS A 51 21.68 -12.25 1.88
N SER A 52 22.53 -11.95 2.85
CA SER A 52 22.99 -10.60 3.14
C SER A 52 24.42 -10.62 3.70
N GLU A 53 24.86 -9.48 4.22
CA GLU A 53 26.15 -9.33 4.87
C GLU A 53 25.98 -8.80 6.30
N LEU A 54 26.72 -9.38 7.23
CA LEU A 54 26.85 -8.92 8.61
C LEU A 54 28.33 -8.68 8.91
N SER A 55 28.74 -7.42 9.03
CA SER A 55 30.12 -7.02 9.33
C SER A 55 31.17 -7.61 8.36
N GLY A 56 30.93 -7.54 7.04
CA GLY A 56 31.85 -8.12 6.05
C GLY A 56 31.68 -9.62 5.81
N LEU A 57 30.82 -10.30 6.60
CA LEU A 57 30.64 -11.75 6.51
C LEU A 57 29.30 -12.13 5.89
N PRO A 58 29.24 -13.18 5.05
CA PRO A 58 27.98 -13.70 4.53
C PRO A 58 27.02 -14.11 5.65
N PHE A 59 25.79 -13.64 5.56
CA PHE A 59 24.70 -13.97 6.48
C PHE A 59 23.54 -14.60 5.71
N TYR A 60 23.02 -15.70 6.24
CA TYR A 60 21.93 -16.47 5.62
C TYR A 60 20.77 -16.69 6.57
N TRP A 61 19.54 -16.57 6.05
CA TRP A 61 18.33 -16.86 6.81
C TRP A 61 17.23 -17.43 5.93
N ASP A 62 16.53 -18.45 6.44
CA ASP A 62 15.33 -19.00 5.81
C ASP A 62 14.11 -18.68 6.68
N PHE A 63 13.13 -17.98 6.12
CA PHE A 63 11.78 -17.96 6.66
C PHE A 63 11.02 -19.17 6.13
N HIS A 64 10.62 -20.05 7.04
CA HIS A 64 9.76 -21.19 6.74
C HIS A 64 8.31 -20.82 7.06
N CYS A 65 7.52 -20.59 6.02
CA CYS A 65 6.14 -20.17 6.14
C CYS A 65 5.21 -21.33 5.79
N CYS A 66 4.24 -21.61 6.65
CA CYS A 66 3.11 -22.50 6.37
C CYS A 66 1.92 -21.68 5.82
N PRO A 67 0.92 -22.34 5.21
CA PRO A 67 -0.34 -21.69 4.88
C PRO A 67 -0.94 -21.00 6.11
N ALA A 68 -1.27 -19.72 5.95
CA ALA A 68 -1.82 -18.91 7.04
C ALA A 68 -3.16 -19.51 7.52
N PRO A 69 -3.38 -19.62 8.84
CA PRO A 69 -4.69 -19.99 9.37
C PRO A 69 -5.77 -19.01 8.91
N LEU A 70 -7.00 -19.50 8.74
CA LEU A 70 -8.13 -18.69 8.29
C LEU A 70 -8.33 -17.44 9.17
N GLU A 71 -8.16 -17.56 10.49
CA GLU A 71 -8.25 -16.43 11.42
C GLU A 71 -7.26 -15.30 11.08
N MET A 72 -6.04 -15.66 10.70
CA MET A 72 -5.00 -14.70 10.33
C MET A 72 -5.36 -14.00 9.02
N VAL A 73 -5.88 -14.74 8.04
CA VAL A 73 -6.40 -14.18 6.77
C VAL A 73 -7.55 -13.20 7.04
N PHE A 74 -8.50 -13.56 7.89
CA PHE A 74 -9.61 -12.67 8.23
C PHE A 74 -9.15 -11.41 8.96
N ARG A 75 -8.25 -11.56 9.93
CA ARG A 75 -7.76 -10.47 10.77
C ARG A 75 -6.90 -9.48 10.00
N HIS A 76 -6.01 -9.97 9.13
CA HIS A 76 -4.99 -9.15 8.48
C HIS A 76 -5.33 -8.75 7.04
N LEU A 77 -6.28 -9.41 6.38
CA LEU A 77 -6.69 -9.08 5.01
C LEU A 77 -8.17 -8.73 4.92
N VAL A 78 -9.07 -9.67 5.24
CA VAL A 78 -10.50 -9.52 4.94
C VAL A 78 -11.13 -8.34 5.69
N ARG A 79 -11.00 -8.30 7.02
CA ARG A 79 -11.59 -7.23 7.83
C ARG A 79 -10.99 -5.85 7.50
N PRO A 80 -9.65 -5.68 7.45
CA PRO A 80 -9.06 -4.40 7.09
C PRO A 80 -9.49 -3.91 5.71
N LEU A 81 -9.50 -4.78 4.68
CA LEU A 81 -9.88 -4.37 3.33
C LEU A 81 -11.34 -3.95 3.23
N ILE A 82 -12.26 -4.64 3.91
CA ILE A 82 -13.67 -4.23 3.97
C ILE A 82 -13.80 -2.88 4.68
N GLN A 83 -13.13 -2.71 5.82
CA GLN A 83 -13.16 -1.44 6.56
C GLN A 83 -12.59 -0.28 5.73
N MET A 84 -11.48 -0.50 5.03
CA MET A 84 -10.90 0.47 4.11
C MET A 84 -11.85 0.81 2.97
N ASN A 85 -12.51 -0.20 2.38
CA ASN A 85 -13.48 0.03 1.31
C ASN A 85 -14.65 0.90 1.78
N LEU A 86 -15.21 0.60 2.96
CA LEU A 86 -16.29 1.39 3.56
C LEU A 86 -15.82 2.82 3.86
N ALA A 87 -14.63 2.99 4.45
CA ALA A 87 -14.07 4.31 4.74
C ALA A 87 -13.88 5.13 3.46
N LEU A 88 -13.35 4.52 2.39
CA LEU A 88 -13.19 5.17 1.10
C LEU A 88 -14.54 5.54 0.48
N GLN A 89 -15.56 4.69 0.59
CA GLN A 89 -16.91 5.00 0.12
C GLN A 89 -17.50 6.20 0.86
N CYS A 90 -17.36 6.26 2.19
CA CYS A 90 -17.76 7.41 2.99
C CYS A 90 -17.03 8.69 2.53
N GLN A 91 -15.71 8.64 2.36
CA GLN A 91 -14.93 9.77 1.88
C GLN A 91 -15.38 10.26 0.51
N VAL A 92 -15.69 9.35 -0.42
CA VAL A 92 -16.21 9.72 -1.74
C VAL A 92 -17.54 10.47 -1.62
N GLN A 93 -18.45 9.99 -0.77
CA GLN A 93 -19.75 10.65 -0.55
C GLN A 93 -19.63 12.02 0.12
N GLU A 94 -18.71 12.17 1.09
CA GLU A 94 -18.40 13.45 1.72
C GLU A 94 -17.85 14.46 0.69
N LEU A 95 -16.92 14.01 -0.17
CA LEU A 95 -16.35 14.86 -1.23
C LEU A 95 -17.39 15.25 -2.28
N ILE A 96 -18.28 14.33 -2.67
CA ILE A 96 -19.41 14.64 -3.57
C ILE A 96 -20.30 15.72 -2.96
N SER A 97 -20.67 15.57 -1.69
CA SER A 97 -21.50 16.55 -0.99
C SER A 97 -20.82 17.93 -0.93
N LEU A 98 -19.51 17.96 -0.65
CA LEU A 98 -18.73 19.19 -0.64
C LEU A 98 -18.68 19.86 -2.01
N LEU A 99 -18.51 19.09 -3.09
CA LEU A 99 -18.49 19.61 -4.46
C LEU A 99 -19.84 20.24 -4.83
N LEU A 100 -20.94 19.56 -4.50
CA LEU A 100 -22.28 20.09 -4.76
C LEU A 100 -22.54 21.39 -3.97
N GLN A 101 -22.10 21.45 -2.71
CA GLN A 101 -22.18 22.67 -1.92
C GLN A 101 -21.37 23.82 -2.55
N LYS A 102 -20.17 23.52 -3.07
CA LYS A 102 -19.32 24.51 -3.74
C LYS A 102 -19.89 24.98 -5.07
N ASP A 103 -20.53 24.10 -5.84
CA ASP A 103 -21.23 24.49 -7.06
C ASP A 103 -22.43 25.41 -6.77
N ALA A 104 -23.19 25.15 -5.70
CA ALA A 104 -24.26 26.03 -5.26
C ALA A 104 -23.74 27.41 -4.84
N GLU A 105 -22.63 27.46 -4.10
CA GLU A 105 -21.96 28.72 -3.73
C GLU A 105 -21.49 29.50 -4.97
N ILE A 106 -20.92 28.82 -5.98
CA ILE A 106 -20.51 29.45 -7.24
C ILE A 106 -21.70 30.02 -8.00
N GLU A 107 -22.83 29.32 -7.98
CA GLU A 107 -24.05 29.79 -8.67
C GLU A 107 -24.66 31.01 -7.96
N ASP A 108 -24.69 31.02 -6.62
CA ASP A 108 -25.13 32.18 -5.83
C ASP A 108 -24.30 33.45 -6.13
N TYR A 109 -22.98 33.32 -6.28
CA TYR A 109 -22.14 34.44 -6.72
C TYR A 109 -22.56 34.96 -8.11
N ARG A 110 -22.90 34.08 -9.05
CA ARG A 110 -23.35 34.48 -10.40
C ARG A 110 -24.70 35.15 -10.37
N GLU A 111 -25.65 34.61 -9.61
CA GLU A 111 -26.99 35.19 -9.43
C GLU A 111 -26.92 36.57 -8.76
N SER A 112 -25.95 36.76 -7.86
CA SER A 112 -25.64 38.05 -7.23
C SER A 112 -24.90 39.04 -8.14
N GLY A 113 -24.62 38.68 -9.40
CA GLY A 113 -23.98 39.54 -10.40
C GLY A 113 -22.45 39.57 -10.36
N ALA A 114 -21.81 38.68 -9.60
CA ALA A 114 -20.35 38.58 -9.59
C ALA A 114 -19.83 38.05 -10.94
N THR A 115 -18.75 38.66 -11.43
CA THR A 115 -18.09 38.26 -12.69
C THR A 115 -16.72 37.66 -12.44
N LEU A 116 -16.38 36.62 -13.18
CA LEU A 116 -15.07 35.96 -13.08
C LEU A 116 -14.01 36.84 -13.77
N SER A 117 -12.93 37.18 -13.07
CA SER A 117 -11.83 37.97 -13.66
C SER A 117 -10.91 37.15 -14.57
N ARG A 118 -10.92 35.82 -14.44
CA ARG A 118 -10.05 34.88 -15.18
C ARG A 118 -10.86 33.67 -15.63
N ASP A 119 -11.42 33.71 -16.83
CA ASP A 119 -12.32 32.66 -17.36
C ASP A 119 -11.76 31.24 -17.30
N ARG A 120 -10.43 31.08 -17.41
CA ARG A 120 -9.75 29.77 -17.30
C ARG A 120 -9.92 29.08 -15.94
N LEU A 121 -10.36 29.80 -14.90
CA LEU A 121 -10.64 29.24 -13.58
C LEU A 121 -12.06 28.65 -13.48
N ARG A 122 -12.91 28.86 -14.49
CA ARG A 122 -14.27 28.33 -14.50
C ARG A 122 -14.26 26.81 -14.57
N THR A 123 -14.81 26.16 -13.56
CA THR A 123 -15.07 24.73 -13.54
C THR A 123 -16.42 24.42 -14.17
N LYS A 124 -16.57 23.20 -14.71
CA LYS A 124 -17.88 22.65 -15.07
C LYS A 124 -18.58 22.19 -13.78
N PRO A 125 -19.91 22.35 -13.64
CA PRO A 125 -20.65 21.81 -12.51
C PRO A 125 -20.40 20.32 -12.36
N PHE A 126 -20.18 19.88 -11.14
CA PHE A 126 -19.96 18.49 -10.81
C PHE A 126 -21.22 17.65 -11.04
N ARG A 127 -21.03 16.46 -11.61
CA ARG A 127 -22.08 15.47 -11.85
C ARG A 127 -21.53 14.11 -11.47
N GLU A 128 -22.07 13.50 -10.41
CA GLU A 128 -21.60 12.23 -9.88
C GLU A 128 -21.63 11.11 -10.92
N GLU A 129 -22.76 10.93 -11.62
CA GLU A 129 -22.91 9.86 -12.62
C GLU A 129 -21.87 9.97 -13.74
N THR A 130 -21.67 11.17 -14.28
CA THR A 130 -20.67 11.42 -15.33
C THR A 130 -19.27 11.17 -14.81
N PHE A 131 -18.97 11.59 -13.58
CA PHE A 131 -17.68 11.33 -12.96
C PHE A 131 -17.43 9.83 -12.80
N GLN A 132 -18.39 9.07 -12.28
CA GLN A 132 -18.27 7.62 -12.09
C GLN A 132 -18.09 6.88 -13.41
N GLN A 133 -18.86 7.24 -14.44
CA GLN A 133 -18.74 6.66 -15.78
C GLN A 133 -17.35 6.90 -16.37
N ASN A 134 -16.88 8.14 -16.32
CA ASN A 134 -15.55 8.50 -16.84
C ASN A 134 -14.43 7.81 -16.07
N PHE A 135 -14.50 7.83 -14.74
CA PHE A 135 -13.51 7.17 -13.88
C PHE A 135 -13.41 5.67 -14.18
N MET A 136 -14.55 4.99 -14.32
CA MET A 136 -14.57 3.56 -14.67
C MET A 136 -14.04 3.29 -16.08
N ALA A 137 -14.28 4.18 -17.03
CA ALA A 137 -13.76 4.07 -18.39
C ALA A 137 -12.23 4.27 -18.45
N GLU A 138 -11.71 5.31 -17.77
CA GLU A 138 -10.28 5.66 -17.75
C GLU A 138 -9.44 4.66 -16.95
N VAL A 139 -9.93 4.19 -15.81
CA VAL A 139 -9.23 3.18 -15.00
C VAL A 139 -9.14 1.84 -15.74
N ARG A 140 -10.14 1.49 -16.56
CA ARG A 140 -10.13 0.27 -17.37
C ARG A 140 -9.25 0.39 -18.61
N SER A 141 -9.17 1.56 -19.24
CA SER A 141 -8.33 1.77 -20.42
C SER A 141 -6.84 1.85 -20.09
N GLY A 142 -6.46 2.31 -18.88
CA GLY A 142 -5.07 2.30 -18.41
C GLY A 142 -4.54 0.94 -17.91
N ALA A 143 -5.40 -0.08 -17.85
CA ALA A 143 -5.05 -1.45 -17.43
C ALA A 143 -4.86 -2.45 -18.60
N SER A 144 -4.88 -1.95 -19.85
CA SER A 144 -4.61 -2.71 -21.08
C SER A 144 -3.27 -2.31 -21.67
#